data_AF-A0A1I7ANF0-F1
#
_entry.id   AF-A0A1I7ANF0-F1
#
_cell.length_a   1.000
_cell.length_b   1.000
_cell.length_c   1.000
_cell.angle_alpha   90.00
_cell.angle_beta   90.00
_cell.angle_gamma   90.00
#
_symmetry.space_group_name_H-M   'P 1'
#
loop_
_entity.id
_entity.type
_entity.pdbx_description
1 polymer ?
#
loop_
_entity_poly.entity_id
_entity_poly.type
_entity_poly.pdbx_seq_one_letter_code
_entity_poly.pdbx_strand_id
1 'polypeptide(L)'
;MVPPMRKPVYIHAGAHRTGTSSFQLCLSENRPVLHRQGLDVVYPGRDGVPGGNLRLSLPRPRHGEKRVPEFAAGLRRVLQAQLSDRARGLILSEENIPGPMRHFYDGRFFPAAGKRFRSLGAALGAPPTRMIYVVRSYADLYLSAYRKRAEDNPVPDFTDLVPHFLAMDRGWPDLLAEMRDELRPSQLIVLAYEHRGDSRSLLRHLVPDLENVALSEPGTAMNLSATDAALIALQARYRTGQTLSRPAWQAVLKQYAPDTAQRGFAAFNTQDRAALHARYQQDLARLAEMPGISLMLPARPV
;
A
#
# COMPACT_ATOMS: atom_id res chain seq x y z
N MET A 1 19.57 -24.22 9.92
CA MET A 1 19.59 -22.80 9.52
C MET A 1 19.20 -22.71 8.05
N VAL A 2 18.16 -21.98 7.67
CA VAL A 2 17.65 -21.99 6.28
C VAL A 2 18.34 -20.87 5.46
N PRO A 3 18.90 -21.16 4.27
CA PRO A 3 19.69 -20.20 3.49
C PRO A 3 18.87 -19.02 2.92
N PRO A 4 19.52 -17.87 2.60
CA PRO A 4 18.88 -16.69 2.02
C PRO A 4 18.39 -16.95 0.58
N MET A 5 17.47 -16.10 0.08
CA MET A 5 17.06 -16.14 -1.32
C MET A 5 18.21 -15.68 -2.23
N ARG A 6 18.55 -16.48 -3.25
CA ARG A 6 19.72 -16.24 -4.13
C ARG A 6 19.39 -15.45 -5.41
N LYS A 7 18.12 -15.17 -5.68
CA LYS A 7 17.60 -14.59 -6.93
C LYS A 7 16.94 -13.23 -6.68
N PRO A 8 16.73 -12.40 -7.72
CA PRO A 8 16.27 -11.03 -7.55
C PRO A 8 14.89 -10.98 -6.87
N VAL A 9 14.74 -10.05 -5.94
CA VAL A 9 13.49 -9.76 -5.25
C VAL A 9 13.03 -8.37 -5.65
N TYR A 10 11.83 -8.30 -6.18
CA TYR A 10 11.16 -7.09 -6.62
C TYR A 10 9.99 -6.82 -5.69
N ILE A 11 9.93 -5.63 -5.08
CA ILE A 11 8.88 -5.32 -4.08
C ILE A 11 8.06 -4.11 -4.51
N HIS A 12 6.76 -4.29 -4.61
CA HIS A 12 5.78 -3.21 -4.58
C HIS A 12 5.25 -3.06 -3.14
N ALA A 13 5.76 -2.06 -2.41
CA ALA A 13 5.63 -1.99 -0.94
C ALA A 13 4.46 -1.11 -0.42
N GLY A 14 3.54 -0.72 -1.30
CA GLY A 14 2.37 0.11 -0.96
C GLY A 14 2.57 1.60 -1.28
N ALA A 15 1.94 2.52 -0.55
CA ALA A 15 1.02 2.28 0.59
C ALA A 15 -0.32 1.65 0.20
N HIS A 16 -1.18 1.35 1.17
CA HIS A 16 -2.60 1.10 0.87
C HIS A 16 -3.23 2.37 0.29
N ARG A 17 -4.26 2.24 -0.56
CA ARG A 17 -4.98 3.36 -1.22
C ARG A 17 -4.16 4.13 -2.27
N THR A 18 -3.09 3.50 -2.79
CA THR A 18 -2.28 4.01 -3.89
C THR A 18 -2.32 3.08 -5.12
N GLY A 19 -3.45 2.38 -5.33
CA GLY A 19 -3.67 1.55 -6.52
C GLY A 19 -3.11 0.13 -6.41
N THR A 20 -2.88 -0.37 -5.20
CA THR A 20 -2.35 -1.71 -4.95
C THR A 20 -3.26 -2.82 -5.48
N SER A 21 -4.58 -2.74 -5.25
CA SER A 21 -5.50 -3.80 -5.66
C SER A 21 -5.56 -3.92 -7.19
N SER A 22 -5.51 -2.80 -7.91
CA SER A 22 -5.34 -2.78 -9.38
C SER A 22 -4.02 -3.41 -9.82
N PHE A 23 -2.91 -3.11 -9.13
CA PHE A 23 -1.61 -3.72 -9.44
C PHE A 23 -1.60 -5.23 -9.19
N GLN A 24 -2.18 -5.67 -8.08
CA GLN A 24 -2.29 -7.09 -7.74
C GLN A 24 -3.20 -7.85 -8.72
N LEU A 25 -4.26 -7.21 -9.24
CA LEU A 25 -5.08 -7.78 -10.31
C LEU A 25 -4.27 -7.94 -11.61
N CYS A 26 -3.46 -6.95 -11.98
CA CYS A 26 -2.53 -7.05 -13.11
C CYS A 26 -1.53 -8.20 -12.91
N LEU A 27 -0.97 -8.34 -11.71
CA LEU A 27 -0.11 -9.48 -11.36
C LEU A 27 -0.84 -10.83 -11.47
N SER A 28 -2.11 -10.88 -11.08
CA SER A 28 -2.94 -12.09 -11.21
C SER A 28 -3.15 -12.48 -12.67
N GLU A 29 -3.57 -11.54 -13.51
CA GLU A 29 -3.84 -11.78 -14.94
C GLU A 29 -2.57 -12.18 -15.71
N ASN A 30 -1.43 -11.57 -15.37
CA ASN A 30 -0.15 -11.85 -16.02
C ASN A 30 0.63 -13.01 -15.40
N ARG A 31 0.11 -13.68 -14.37
CA ARG A 31 0.81 -14.75 -13.63
C ARG A 31 1.39 -15.84 -14.55
N PRO A 32 0.67 -16.37 -15.58
CA PRO A 32 1.26 -17.39 -16.46
C PRO A 32 2.44 -16.86 -17.29
N VAL A 33 2.38 -15.60 -17.73
CA VAL A 33 3.46 -14.95 -18.49
C VAL A 33 4.67 -14.74 -17.59
N LEU A 34 4.47 -14.18 -16.40
CA LEU A 34 5.52 -13.97 -15.39
C LEU A 34 6.18 -15.30 -14.98
N HIS A 35 5.38 -16.36 -14.86
CA HIS A 35 5.91 -17.68 -14.56
C HIS A 35 6.84 -18.21 -15.66
N ARG A 36 6.52 -18.00 -16.94
CA ARG A 36 7.44 -18.37 -18.04
C ARG A 36 8.73 -17.54 -18.04
N GLN A 37 8.67 -16.31 -17.53
CA GLN A 37 9.85 -15.45 -17.34
C GLN A 37 10.68 -15.78 -16.09
N GLY A 38 10.40 -16.90 -15.40
CA GLY A 38 11.18 -17.29 -14.23
C GLY A 38 10.86 -16.50 -12.97
N LEU A 39 9.70 -15.84 -12.90
CA LEU A 39 9.26 -15.03 -11.77
C LEU A 39 8.11 -15.72 -11.02
N ASP A 40 8.22 -15.80 -9.71
CA ASP A 40 7.13 -16.13 -8.80
C ASP A 40 6.47 -14.84 -8.31
N VAL A 41 5.15 -14.89 -8.11
CA VAL A 41 4.35 -13.71 -7.81
C VAL A 41 3.54 -13.95 -6.55
N VAL A 42 3.75 -13.09 -5.56
CA VAL A 42 3.12 -13.21 -4.24
C VAL A 42 2.49 -11.89 -3.82
N TYR A 43 1.25 -11.98 -3.35
CA TYR A 43 0.47 -10.86 -2.84
C TYR A 43 -0.64 -11.38 -1.91
N PRO A 44 -1.17 -10.54 -1.02
CA PRO A 44 -2.26 -10.93 -0.13
C PRO A 44 -3.55 -11.17 -0.91
N GLY A 45 -4.40 -12.08 -0.43
CA GLY A 45 -5.76 -12.28 -0.97
C GLY A 45 -6.77 -11.22 -0.54
N ARG A 46 -6.31 -9.99 -0.28
CA ARG A 46 -7.20 -8.88 0.11
C ARG A 46 -7.94 -8.37 -1.11
N ASP A 47 -9.08 -7.72 -0.87
CA ASP A 47 -9.93 -7.14 -1.91
C ASP A 47 -10.45 -8.11 -2.99
N GLY A 48 -10.29 -9.43 -2.79
CA GLY A 48 -10.79 -10.45 -3.71
C GLY A 48 -9.93 -10.68 -4.96
N VAL A 49 -8.68 -10.20 -4.98
CA VAL A 49 -7.76 -10.50 -6.10
C VAL A 49 -7.50 -12.01 -6.18
N PRO A 50 -7.75 -12.67 -7.33
CA PRO A 50 -7.50 -14.10 -7.48
C PRO A 50 -6.05 -14.50 -7.23
N GLY A 51 -5.83 -15.70 -6.69
CA GLY A 51 -4.48 -16.25 -6.47
C GLY A 51 -3.66 -15.57 -5.36
N GLY A 52 -4.22 -14.61 -4.62
CA GLY A 52 -3.58 -14.00 -3.47
C GLY A 52 -3.77 -14.83 -2.19
N ASN A 53 -2.68 -15.19 -1.52
CA ASN A 53 -2.71 -16.00 -0.30
C ASN A 53 -1.64 -15.56 0.74
N LEU A 54 -0.89 -14.50 0.46
CA LEU A 54 0.20 -14.05 1.32
C LEU A 54 -0.33 -13.55 2.67
N ARG A 55 0.31 -13.98 3.76
CA ARG A 55 0.00 -13.53 5.13
C ARG A 55 1.29 -13.20 5.87
N LEU A 56 1.70 -11.93 5.83
CA LEU A 56 2.86 -11.46 6.58
C LEU A 56 2.48 -11.09 8.01
N SER A 57 3.00 -11.82 8.99
CA SER A 57 2.95 -11.41 10.39
C SER A 57 4.11 -10.47 10.66
N LEU A 58 3.82 -9.16 10.71
CA LEU A 58 4.81 -8.11 10.92
C LEU A 58 4.60 -7.44 12.30
N PRO A 59 5.67 -6.94 12.95
CA PRO A 59 5.57 -6.35 14.28
C PRO A 59 4.62 -5.15 14.35
N ARG A 60 4.02 -4.96 15.52
CA ARG A 60 3.08 -3.87 15.86
C ARG A 60 3.75 -2.91 16.85
N PRO A 61 3.24 -1.69 17.06
CA PRO A 61 3.83 -0.73 17.99
C PRO A 61 4.17 -1.31 19.37
N ARG A 62 3.27 -2.12 19.95
CA ARG A 62 3.46 -2.80 21.25
C ARG A 62 4.62 -3.81 21.33
N HIS A 63 5.17 -4.27 20.21
CA HIS A 63 6.26 -5.24 20.22
C HIS A 63 7.61 -4.53 20.31
N GLY A 64 8.45 -4.90 21.28
CA GLY A 64 9.81 -4.35 21.41
C GLY A 64 10.79 -4.90 20.36
N GLU A 65 11.94 -4.23 20.24
CA GLU A 65 12.99 -4.54 19.24
C GLU A 65 13.55 -5.96 19.35
N LYS A 66 13.62 -6.51 20.57
CA LYS A 66 14.10 -7.89 20.81
C LYS A 66 13.30 -8.96 20.05
N ARG A 67 12.08 -8.65 19.59
CA ARG A 67 11.23 -9.58 18.82
C ARG A 67 11.48 -9.56 17.31
N VAL A 68 12.27 -8.62 16.79
CA VAL A 68 12.56 -8.52 15.34
C VAL A 68 13.09 -9.85 14.75
N PRO A 69 14.04 -10.57 15.40
CA PRO A 69 14.52 -11.86 14.87
C PRO A 69 13.42 -12.94 14.78
N GLU A 70 12.51 -12.98 15.74
CA GLU A 70 11.38 -13.92 15.77
C GLU A 70 10.42 -13.65 14.59
N PHE A 71 10.07 -12.38 14.35
CA PHE A 71 9.26 -11.98 13.21
C PHE A 71 9.97 -12.30 11.88
N ALA A 72 11.26 -11.98 11.77
CA ALA A 72 12.05 -12.29 10.57
C ALA A 72 12.07 -13.79 10.24
N ALA A 73 12.24 -14.66 11.25
CA ALA A 73 12.21 -16.11 11.06
C ALA A 73 10.83 -16.60 10.57
N GLY A 74 9.74 -16.07 11.14
CA GLY A 74 8.37 -16.37 10.69
C GLY A 74 8.11 -15.91 9.26
N LEU A 75 8.50 -14.68 8.92
CA LEU A 75 8.37 -14.11 7.58
C LEU A 75 9.16 -14.92 6.55
N ARG A 76 10.39 -15.34 6.88
CA ARG A 76 11.22 -16.15 5.99
C ARG A 76 10.53 -17.46 5.64
N ARG A 77 9.94 -18.14 6.63
CA ARG A 77 9.17 -19.38 6.40
C ARG A 77 7.98 -19.15 5.48
N VAL A 78 7.24 -18.06 5.69
CA VAL A 78 6.09 -17.71 4.85
C VAL A 78 6.54 -17.44 3.42
N LEU A 79 7.56 -16.60 3.21
CA LEU A 79 8.05 -16.25 1.87
C LEU A 79 8.59 -17.47 1.13
N GLN A 80 9.36 -18.32 1.81
CA GLN A 80 9.90 -19.55 1.21
C GLN A 80 8.82 -20.55 0.82
N ALA A 81 7.72 -20.64 1.57
CA ALA A 81 6.58 -21.49 1.24
C ALA A 81 5.81 -21.02 0.00
N GLN A 82 6.03 -19.79 -0.47
CA GLN A 82 5.40 -19.26 -1.68
C GLN A 82 6.25 -19.47 -2.95
N LEU A 83 7.51 -19.86 -2.81
CA LEU A 83 8.40 -20.07 -3.95
C LEU A 83 8.16 -21.46 -4.53
N SER A 84 7.92 -21.52 -5.84
CA SER A 84 7.84 -22.77 -6.58
C SER A 84 9.22 -23.40 -6.77
N ASP A 85 10.24 -22.55 -6.95
CA ASP A 85 11.65 -22.91 -7.01
C ASP A 85 12.49 -21.76 -6.43
N ARG A 86 13.43 -22.10 -5.53
CA ARG A 86 14.34 -21.14 -4.90
C ARG A 86 15.29 -20.47 -5.89
N ALA A 87 15.42 -21.02 -7.09
CA ALA A 87 16.15 -20.44 -8.20
C ALA A 87 15.29 -19.50 -9.07
N ARG A 88 14.08 -19.10 -8.67
CA ARG A 88 13.26 -18.14 -9.41
C ARG A 88 13.31 -16.75 -8.77
N GLY A 89 13.10 -15.70 -9.57
CA GLY A 89 12.94 -14.35 -9.04
C GLY A 89 11.59 -14.21 -8.34
N LEU A 90 11.45 -13.24 -7.44
CA LEU A 90 10.22 -13.03 -6.67
C LEU A 90 9.68 -11.61 -6.88
N ILE A 91 8.41 -11.49 -7.27
CA ILE A 91 7.63 -10.26 -7.18
C ILE A 91 6.74 -10.33 -5.94
N LEU A 92 6.99 -9.46 -4.98
CA LEU A 92 6.21 -9.29 -3.75
C LEU A 92 5.42 -7.98 -3.81
N SER A 93 4.09 -8.05 -3.83
CA SER A 93 3.22 -6.87 -3.72
C SER A 93 2.44 -6.93 -2.40
N GLU A 94 2.74 -6.04 -1.47
CA GLU A 94 2.13 -6.04 -0.14
C GLU A 94 2.08 -4.61 0.43
N GLU A 95 0.88 -4.05 0.47
CA GLU A 95 0.64 -2.64 0.79
C GLU A 95 0.73 -2.32 2.28
N ASN A 96 0.66 -3.33 3.14
CA ASN A 96 0.76 -3.16 4.59
C ASN A 96 2.19 -3.31 5.11
N ILE A 97 3.24 -3.39 4.28
CA ILE A 97 4.64 -3.47 4.79
C ILE A 97 4.95 -2.33 5.78
N PRO A 98 4.67 -1.03 5.48
CA PRO A 98 4.85 0.08 6.43
C PRO A 98 4.01 -0.03 7.69
N GLY A 99 2.82 -0.62 7.57
CA GLY A 99 1.86 -0.78 8.64
C GLY A 99 0.46 -0.33 8.25
N PRO A 100 -0.50 -0.47 9.18
CA PRO A 100 -1.90 -0.14 8.94
C PRO A 100 -2.17 1.36 9.13
N MET A 101 -2.99 1.94 8.25
CA MET A 101 -3.39 3.36 8.29
C MET A 101 -4.28 3.74 9.49
N ARG A 102 -4.78 2.76 10.26
CA ARG A 102 -5.59 3.06 11.46
C ARG A 102 -4.87 3.98 12.46
N HIS A 103 -3.54 3.99 12.44
CA HIS A 103 -2.74 4.82 13.33
C HIS A 103 -2.84 6.33 13.02
N PHE A 104 -3.35 6.70 11.85
CA PHE A 104 -3.65 8.10 11.53
C PHE A 104 -4.71 8.69 12.47
N TYR A 105 -5.60 7.84 13.01
CA TYR A 105 -6.62 8.25 13.98
C TYR A 105 -6.01 8.64 15.33
N ASP A 106 -4.80 8.14 15.61
CA ASP A 106 -4.03 8.51 16.81
C ASP A 106 -3.00 9.62 16.50
N GLY A 107 -3.06 10.26 15.33
CA GLY A 107 -2.05 11.23 14.89
C GLY A 107 -0.67 10.62 14.66
N ARG A 108 -0.58 9.34 14.26
CA ARG A 108 0.72 8.65 14.05
C ARG A 108 0.88 8.10 12.65
N PHE A 109 1.92 8.55 11.96
CA PHE A 109 2.27 8.09 10.61
C PHE A 109 3.13 6.79 10.67
N PHE A 110 2.51 5.64 10.42
CA PHE A 110 3.14 4.30 10.37
C PHE A 110 4.16 4.01 11.50
N PRO A 111 3.79 4.09 12.78
CA PRO A 111 4.71 4.14 13.93
C PRO A 111 5.54 2.86 14.17
N ALA A 112 5.31 1.79 13.41
CA ALA A 112 6.08 0.55 13.52
C ALA A 112 6.93 0.27 12.27
N ALA A 113 7.02 1.19 11.31
CA ALA A 113 7.66 0.97 10.01
C ALA A 113 9.08 0.43 10.13
N GLY A 114 10.00 1.11 10.84
CA GLY A 114 11.38 0.65 11.02
C GLY A 114 11.52 -0.82 11.44
N LYS A 115 10.85 -1.26 12.53
CA LYS A 115 10.92 -2.67 12.96
C LYS A 115 10.27 -3.64 11.97
N ARG A 116 9.30 -3.19 11.18
CA ARG A 116 8.68 -4.00 10.12
C ARG A 116 9.64 -4.16 8.95
N PHE A 117 10.32 -3.09 8.55
CA PHE A 117 11.37 -3.12 7.53
C PHE A 117 12.55 -3.99 7.96
N ARG A 118 13.09 -3.82 9.18
CA ARG A 118 14.12 -4.71 9.74
C ARG A 118 13.73 -6.18 9.72
N SER A 119 12.51 -6.49 10.15
CA SER A 119 12.01 -7.88 10.16
C SER A 119 11.93 -8.44 8.73
N LEU A 120 11.46 -7.65 7.77
CA LEU A 120 11.39 -8.05 6.37
C LEU A 120 12.79 -8.20 5.75
N GLY A 121 13.69 -7.24 5.93
CA GLY A 121 15.06 -7.29 5.42
C GLY A 121 15.81 -8.53 5.93
N ALA A 122 15.73 -8.79 7.23
CA ALA A 122 16.29 -10.02 7.81
C ALA A 122 15.63 -11.29 7.26
N ALA A 123 14.33 -11.27 6.97
CA ALA A 123 13.63 -12.41 6.38
C ALA A 123 14.12 -12.72 4.95
N LEU A 124 14.29 -11.68 4.13
CA LEU A 124 14.78 -11.78 2.75
C LEU A 124 16.21 -12.32 2.71
N GLY A 125 17.07 -11.86 3.62
CA GLY A 125 18.46 -12.30 3.75
C GLY A 125 19.40 -11.72 2.69
N ALA A 126 18.87 -10.96 1.73
CA ALA A 126 19.61 -10.15 0.78
C ALA A 126 18.78 -8.89 0.45
N PRO A 127 19.41 -7.78 0.04
CA PRO A 127 18.67 -6.59 -0.34
C PRO A 127 17.77 -6.83 -1.57
N PRO A 128 16.58 -6.22 -1.63
CA PRO A 128 15.75 -6.27 -2.82
C PRO A 128 16.46 -5.65 -4.03
N THR A 129 16.28 -6.24 -5.21
CA THR A 129 16.84 -5.72 -6.45
C THR A 129 16.20 -4.39 -6.83
N ARG A 130 14.87 -4.31 -6.73
CA ARG A 130 14.15 -3.07 -6.98
C ARG A 130 12.90 -3.00 -6.13
N MET A 131 12.63 -1.80 -5.64
CA MET A 131 11.43 -1.49 -4.90
C MET A 131 10.69 -0.34 -5.58
N ILE A 132 9.37 -0.46 -5.65
CA ILE A 132 8.48 0.64 -6.00
C ILE A 132 7.61 0.99 -4.80
N TYR A 133 7.49 2.28 -4.56
CA TYR A 133 6.56 2.84 -3.60
C TYR A 133 5.77 3.98 -4.24
N VAL A 134 4.44 3.96 -4.09
CA VAL A 134 3.58 5.03 -4.58
C VAL A 134 3.15 5.89 -3.40
N VAL A 135 3.47 7.19 -3.47
CA VAL A 135 3.06 8.21 -2.48
C VAL A 135 1.85 8.99 -2.98
N ARG A 136 1.11 9.61 -2.07
CA ARG A 136 -0.10 10.38 -2.38
C ARG A 136 -0.18 11.59 -1.48
N SER A 137 -0.85 12.66 -1.93
CA SER A 137 -1.15 13.82 -1.08
C SER A 137 -1.76 13.38 0.26
N TYR A 138 -1.34 14.03 1.36
CA TYR A 138 -1.82 13.66 2.69
C TYR A 138 -3.33 13.80 2.83
N ALA A 139 -3.90 14.88 2.30
CA ALA A 139 -5.35 15.09 2.30
C ALA A 139 -6.08 13.93 1.63
N ASP A 140 -5.66 13.51 0.44
CA ASP A 140 -6.33 12.43 -0.28
C ASP A 140 -6.05 11.05 0.35
N LEU A 141 -4.85 10.84 0.92
CA LEU A 141 -4.52 9.62 1.65
C LEU A 141 -5.41 9.46 2.88
N TYR A 142 -5.48 10.47 3.74
CA TYR A 142 -6.26 10.43 4.98
C TYR A 142 -7.75 10.30 4.71
N LEU A 143 -8.27 11.06 3.73
CA LEU A 143 -9.65 10.95 3.28
C LEU A 143 -9.95 9.53 2.78
N SER A 144 -9.09 8.97 1.92
CA SER A 144 -9.28 7.62 1.37
C SER A 144 -9.17 6.52 2.43
N ALA A 145 -8.26 6.69 3.41
CA ALA A 145 -8.10 5.78 4.54
C ALA A 145 -9.33 5.80 5.47
N TYR A 146 -9.86 7.00 5.77
CA TYR A 146 -11.06 7.18 6.57
C TYR A 146 -12.26 6.49 5.92
N ARG A 147 -12.54 6.82 4.64
CA ARG A 147 -13.67 6.24 3.90
C ARG A 147 -13.58 4.72 3.84
N LYS A 148 -12.40 4.16 3.54
CA LYS A 148 -12.25 2.71 3.49
C LYS A 148 -12.49 2.04 4.85
N ARG A 149 -12.07 2.67 5.95
CA ARG A 149 -12.36 2.15 7.29
C ARG A 149 -13.85 2.20 7.62
N ALA A 150 -14.52 3.29 7.23
CA ALA A 150 -15.95 3.50 7.43
C ALA A 150 -16.83 2.51 6.63
N GLU A 151 -16.29 1.87 5.59
CA GLU A 151 -17.01 0.79 4.90
C GLU A 151 -17.23 -0.43 5.80
N ASP A 152 -16.31 -0.73 6.72
CA ASP A 152 -16.28 -2.01 7.43
C ASP A 152 -16.31 -1.86 8.96
N ASN A 153 -16.21 -0.63 9.48
CA ASN A 153 -16.10 -0.35 10.92
C ASN A 153 -16.86 0.93 11.29
N PRO A 154 -17.39 1.03 12.52
CA PRO A 154 -17.79 2.32 13.07
C PRO A 154 -16.56 3.23 13.17
N VAL A 155 -16.73 4.50 12.80
CA VAL A 155 -15.69 5.53 12.89
C VAL A 155 -16.22 6.76 13.64
N PRO A 156 -15.34 7.50 14.35
CA PRO A 156 -15.63 8.87 14.80
C PRO A 156 -15.95 9.76 13.61
N ASP A 157 -16.58 10.91 13.86
CA ASP A 157 -16.84 11.86 12.80
C ASP A 157 -15.52 12.42 12.24
N PHE A 158 -15.51 12.67 10.93
CA PHE A 158 -14.28 13.05 10.22
C PHE A 158 -13.64 14.32 10.81
N THR A 159 -14.49 15.27 11.19
CA THR A 159 -14.08 16.56 11.81
C THR A 159 -13.27 16.37 13.08
N ASP A 160 -13.60 15.36 13.89
CA ASP A 160 -12.90 15.08 15.15
C ASP A 160 -11.49 14.50 14.91
N LEU A 161 -11.25 13.95 13.73
CA LEU A 161 -9.96 13.38 13.33
C LEU A 161 -9.06 14.40 12.61
N VAL A 162 -9.60 15.51 12.11
CA VAL A 162 -8.81 16.54 11.40
C VAL A 162 -7.64 17.06 12.24
N PRO A 163 -7.78 17.37 13.56
CA PRO A 163 -6.65 17.79 14.38
C PRO A 163 -5.51 16.76 14.41
N HIS A 164 -5.84 15.47 14.48
CA HIS A 164 -4.85 14.38 14.45
C HIS A 164 -4.13 14.31 13.10
N PHE A 165 -4.85 14.56 11.99
CA PHE A 165 -4.27 14.57 10.66
C PHE A 165 -3.30 15.72 10.44
N LEU A 166 -3.65 16.91 10.95
CA LEU A 166 -2.82 18.12 10.85
C LEU A 166 -1.60 18.06 11.79
N ALA A 167 -1.74 17.44 12.96
CA ALA A 167 -0.68 17.36 13.96
C ALA A 167 0.39 16.28 13.66
N MET A 168 0.18 15.40 12.67
CA MET A 168 1.19 14.42 12.28
C MET A 168 2.44 15.15 11.76
N ASP A 169 3.57 14.96 12.44
CA ASP A 169 4.87 15.54 12.09
C ASP A 169 5.63 14.68 11.08
N ARG A 170 5.60 13.36 11.29
CA ARG A 170 6.21 12.36 10.41
C ARG A 170 5.45 12.22 9.09
N GLY A 171 6.19 12.09 7.99
CA GLY A 171 5.67 12.01 6.63
C GLY A 171 6.32 10.95 5.74
N TRP A 172 6.09 11.08 4.43
CA TRP A 172 6.67 10.23 3.40
C TRP A 172 8.20 10.22 3.39
N PRO A 173 8.93 11.35 3.52
CA PRO A 173 10.38 11.35 3.50
C PRO A 173 10.97 10.50 4.63
N ASP A 174 10.40 10.62 5.84
CA ASP A 174 10.87 9.84 7.00
C ASP A 174 10.59 8.34 6.82
N LEU A 175 9.42 7.99 6.28
CA LEU A 175 9.06 6.60 6.00
C LEU A 175 9.96 5.97 4.94
N LEU A 176 10.24 6.70 3.86
CA LEU A 176 11.02 6.21 2.72
C LEU A 176 12.52 6.19 3.04
N ALA A 177 13.02 7.11 3.86
CA ALA A 177 14.36 7.02 4.42
C ALA A 177 14.53 5.75 5.27
N GLU A 178 13.61 5.48 6.21
CA GLU A 178 13.63 4.22 6.98
C GLU A 178 13.55 2.99 6.07
N MET A 179 12.73 3.02 5.02
CA MET A 179 12.63 1.92 4.07
C MET A 179 13.95 1.67 3.34
N ARG A 180 14.57 2.74 2.83
CA ARG A 180 15.87 2.71 2.15
C ARG A 180 16.94 2.14 3.09
N ASP A 181 17.04 2.65 4.31
CA ASP A 181 18.14 2.33 5.22
C ASP A 181 18.05 0.90 5.77
N GLU A 182 16.84 0.41 6.00
CA GLU A 182 16.59 -0.90 6.60
C GLU A 182 16.50 -2.04 5.57
N LEU A 183 15.97 -1.77 4.37
CA LEU A 183 15.86 -2.79 3.31
C LEU A 183 17.01 -2.72 2.29
N ARG A 184 17.65 -1.55 2.15
CA ARG A 184 18.82 -1.29 1.30
C ARG A 184 18.65 -1.75 -0.15
N PRO A 185 17.49 -1.52 -0.78
CA PRO A 185 17.27 -2.03 -2.13
C PRO A 185 18.30 -1.43 -3.10
N SER A 186 18.70 -2.19 -4.11
CA SER A 186 19.62 -1.67 -5.12
C SER A 186 19.03 -0.46 -5.85
N GLN A 187 17.71 -0.43 -6.00
CA GLN A 187 16.96 0.70 -6.54
C GLN A 187 15.64 0.89 -5.78
N LEU A 188 15.43 2.07 -5.20
CA LEU A 188 14.15 2.49 -4.62
C LEU A 188 13.53 3.57 -5.49
N ILE A 189 12.45 3.21 -6.16
CA ILE A 189 11.70 4.11 -7.04
C ILE A 189 10.44 4.57 -6.32
N VAL A 190 10.22 5.87 -6.36
CA VAL A 190 9.05 6.50 -5.75
C VAL A 190 8.25 7.19 -6.85
N LEU A 191 6.94 6.93 -6.90
CA LEU A 191 6.03 7.60 -7.83
C LEU A 191 4.97 8.35 -7.03
N ALA A 192 4.62 9.55 -7.47
CA ALA A 192 3.39 10.20 -7.01
C ALA A 192 2.17 9.48 -7.60
N TYR A 193 1.08 9.38 -6.86
CA TYR A 193 -0.11 8.60 -7.23
C TYR A 193 -0.74 9.06 -8.55
N GLU A 194 -0.79 10.37 -8.76
CA GLU A 194 -1.21 11.03 -9.99
C GLU A 194 -0.36 10.65 -11.22
N HIS A 195 0.84 10.12 -11.00
CA HIS A 195 1.80 9.72 -12.03
C HIS A 195 2.10 8.22 -12.01
N ARG A 196 1.34 7.43 -11.25
CA ARG A 196 1.51 5.97 -11.17
C ARG A 196 1.38 5.29 -12.54
N GLY A 197 0.57 5.84 -13.44
CA GLY A 197 0.24 5.21 -14.71
C GLY A 197 -0.60 3.94 -14.56
N ASP A 198 -0.67 3.16 -15.65
CA ASP A 198 -1.32 1.85 -15.68
C ASP A 198 -0.49 0.77 -14.96
N SER A 199 -1.11 -0.35 -14.61
CA SER A 199 -0.48 -1.36 -13.76
C SER A 199 0.61 -2.16 -14.49
N ARG A 200 0.48 -2.37 -15.81
CA ARG A 200 1.50 -2.99 -16.65
C ARG A 200 2.75 -2.12 -16.78
N SER A 201 2.61 -0.79 -16.86
CA SER A 201 3.76 0.13 -16.87
C SER A 201 4.45 0.13 -15.51
N LEU A 202 3.67 0.13 -14.42
CA LEU A 202 4.23 -0.03 -13.06
C LEU A 202 4.99 -1.36 -12.92
N LEU A 203 4.49 -2.44 -13.54
CA LEU A 203 5.15 -3.74 -13.56
C LEU A 203 6.48 -3.72 -14.33
N ARG A 204 6.55 -3.01 -15.47
CA ARG A 204 7.81 -2.81 -16.20
C ARG A 204 8.81 -1.95 -15.44
N HIS A 205 8.34 -0.90 -14.76
CA HIS A 205 9.20 -0.13 -13.86
C HIS A 205 9.76 -1.01 -12.73
N LEU A 206 8.96 -1.96 -12.22
CA LEU A 206 9.37 -2.87 -11.16
C LEU A 206 10.34 -3.94 -11.65
N VAL A 207 10.14 -4.45 -12.86
CA VAL A 207 10.96 -5.51 -13.49
C VAL A 207 11.28 -5.11 -14.94
N PRO A 208 12.40 -4.40 -15.17
CA PRO A 208 12.77 -3.87 -16.50
C PRO A 208 12.91 -4.94 -17.58
N ASP A 209 13.27 -6.18 -17.21
CA ASP A 209 13.41 -7.30 -18.14
C ASP A 209 12.08 -7.69 -18.83
N LEU A 210 10.95 -7.13 -18.38
CA LEU A 210 9.63 -7.31 -18.98
C LEU A 210 9.28 -6.30 -20.08
N GLU A 211 10.20 -5.42 -20.48
CA GLU A 211 9.96 -4.35 -21.47
C GLU A 211 9.26 -4.89 -22.74
N ASN A 212 9.82 -5.96 -23.32
CA ASN A 212 9.33 -6.60 -24.55
C ASN A 212 8.33 -7.73 -24.30
N VAL A 213 7.90 -7.94 -23.05
CA VAL A 213 6.93 -8.98 -22.71
C VAL A 213 5.53 -8.43 -22.92
N ALA A 214 4.69 -9.19 -23.63
CA ALA A 214 3.28 -8.88 -23.81
C ALA A 214 2.54 -9.05 -22.47
N LEU A 215 2.18 -7.93 -21.85
CA LEU A 215 1.45 -7.87 -20.57
C LEU A 215 0.04 -7.32 -20.79
N SER A 216 -0.94 -7.92 -20.14
CA SER A 216 -2.32 -7.47 -20.10
C SER A 216 -2.53 -6.41 -19.01
N GLU A 217 -3.35 -5.40 -19.31
CA GLU A 217 -3.89 -4.50 -18.28
C GLU A 217 -5.31 -4.98 -17.90
N PRO A 218 -5.64 -5.07 -16.60
CA PRO A 218 -6.98 -5.45 -16.18
C PRO A 218 -8.05 -4.48 -16.70
N GLY A 219 -9.10 -5.03 -17.31
CA GLY A 219 -10.25 -4.25 -17.78
C GLY A 219 -11.16 -3.71 -16.66
N THR A 220 -10.95 -4.13 -15.41
CA THR A 220 -11.80 -3.76 -14.27
C THR A 220 -11.09 -2.77 -13.34
N ALA A 221 -11.70 -1.60 -13.11
CA ALA A 221 -11.26 -0.68 -12.07
C ALA A 221 -11.71 -1.18 -10.69
N MET A 222 -10.79 -1.68 -9.88
CA MET A 222 -11.08 -2.21 -8.53
C MET A 222 -11.32 -1.12 -7.45
N ASN A 223 -11.27 0.16 -7.79
CA ASN A 223 -11.13 1.26 -6.80
C ASN A 223 -12.34 2.23 -6.75
N LEU A 224 -13.57 1.73 -6.87
CA LEU A 224 -14.73 2.56 -6.56
C LEU A 224 -14.93 2.59 -5.04
N SER A 225 -14.56 3.71 -4.42
CA SER A 225 -14.89 3.94 -3.01
C SER A 225 -16.40 4.04 -2.87
N ALA A 226 -16.95 3.56 -1.75
CA ALA A 226 -18.38 3.70 -1.47
C ALA A 226 -18.82 5.18 -1.56
N THR A 227 -20.05 5.42 -2.04
CA THR A 227 -20.65 6.76 -2.11
C THR A 227 -20.93 7.31 -0.71
N ASP A 228 -21.13 8.61 -0.57
CA ASP A 228 -21.48 9.21 0.73
C ASP A 228 -22.78 8.61 1.29
N ALA A 229 -23.79 8.41 0.44
CA ALA A 229 -25.03 7.77 0.83
C ALA A 229 -24.81 6.35 1.37
N ALA A 230 -23.97 5.54 0.69
CA ALA A 230 -23.63 4.21 1.13
C ALA A 230 -22.93 4.22 2.50
N LEU A 231 -21.95 5.11 2.68
CA LEU A 231 -21.20 5.22 3.94
C LEU A 231 -22.08 5.69 5.10
N ILE A 232 -22.96 6.67 4.88
CA ILE A 232 -23.95 7.11 5.88
C ILE A 232 -24.85 5.93 6.30
N ALA A 233 -25.37 5.16 5.33
CA ALA A 233 -26.22 4.02 5.60
C ALA A 233 -25.48 2.87 6.33
N LEU A 234 -24.19 2.68 6.06
CA LEU A 234 -23.36 1.71 6.79
C LEU A 234 -23.10 2.19 8.22
N GLN A 235 -22.70 3.44 8.41
CA GLN A 235 -22.42 4.00 9.73
C GLN A 235 -23.66 4.02 10.64
N ALA A 236 -24.84 4.32 10.09
CA ALA A 236 -26.09 4.24 10.85
C ALA A 236 -26.33 2.85 11.45
N ARG A 237 -26.01 1.79 10.70
CA ARG A 237 -26.11 0.40 11.17
C ARG A 237 -25.01 0.05 12.18
N TYR A 238 -23.77 0.44 11.92
CA TYR A 238 -22.66 0.14 12.82
C TYR A 238 -22.78 0.84 14.17
N ARG A 239 -23.36 2.05 14.21
CA ARG A 239 -23.60 2.80 15.45
C ARG A 239 -24.66 2.16 16.35
N THR A 240 -25.57 1.35 15.81
CA THR A 240 -26.51 0.55 16.61
C THR A 240 -25.96 -0.82 17.02
N GLY A 241 -24.67 -1.08 16.77
CA GLY A 241 -24.00 -2.34 17.10
C GLY A 241 -24.22 -3.46 16.08
N GLN A 242 -24.87 -3.17 14.94
CA GLN A 242 -25.08 -4.18 13.91
C GLN A 242 -23.76 -4.60 13.25
N THR A 243 -23.56 -5.90 13.03
CA THR A 243 -22.49 -6.43 12.18
C THR A 243 -23.06 -6.97 10.88
N LEU A 244 -22.46 -6.64 9.75
CA LEU A 244 -22.93 -7.08 8.42
C LEU A 244 -22.10 -8.25 7.90
N SER A 245 -22.78 -9.25 7.32
CA SER A 245 -22.11 -10.26 6.49
C SER A 245 -21.65 -9.62 5.17
N ARG A 246 -20.67 -10.24 4.50
CA ARG A 246 -20.17 -9.74 3.21
C ARG A 246 -21.28 -9.55 2.15
N PRO A 247 -22.23 -10.48 1.96
CA PRO A 247 -23.35 -10.26 1.04
C PRO A 247 -24.25 -9.08 1.43
N ALA A 248 -24.56 -8.93 2.73
CA ALA A 248 -25.39 -7.82 3.20
C ALA A 248 -24.68 -6.47 3.00
N TRP A 249 -23.39 -6.40 3.30
CA TRP A 249 -22.56 -5.23 3.04
C TRP A 249 -22.52 -4.88 1.54
N GLN A 250 -22.31 -5.87 0.66
CA GLN A 250 -22.34 -5.68 -0.80
C GLN A 250 -23.71 -5.17 -1.29
N ALA A 251 -24.81 -5.67 -0.70
CA ALA A 251 -26.16 -5.22 -1.04
C ALA A 251 -26.34 -3.73 -0.71
N VAL A 252 -25.83 -3.26 0.43
CA VAL A 252 -25.85 -1.83 0.78
C VAL A 252 -25.06 -1.02 -0.25
N LEU A 253 -23.83 -1.42 -0.56
CA LEU A 253 -23.04 -0.69 -1.56
C LEU A 253 -23.73 -0.63 -2.92
N LYS A 254 -24.31 -1.75 -3.38
CA LYS A 254 -25.04 -1.81 -4.65
C LYS A 254 -26.29 -0.94 -4.65
N GLN A 255 -27.04 -0.94 -3.54
CA GLN A 255 -28.27 -0.14 -3.39
C GLN A 255 -27.98 1.36 -3.53
N TYR A 256 -26.89 1.85 -2.92
CA TYR A 256 -26.54 3.27 -2.91
C TYR A 256 -25.53 3.67 -4.00
N ALA A 257 -25.11 2.74 -4.87
CA ALA A 257 -24.16 3.01 -5.95
C ALA A 257 -24.64 4.08 -6.96
N PRO A 258 -25.94 4.17 -7.34
CA PRO A 258 -26.42 5.22 -8.24
C PRO A 258 -26.38 6.63 -7.62
N ASP A 259 -26.34 6.72 -6.29
CA ASP A 259 -26.39 7.99 -5.56
C ASP A 259 -24.98 8.55 -5.35
N THR A 260 -24.56 9.39 -6.28
CA THR A 260 -23.22 10.00 -6.30
C THR A 260 -23.16 11.39 -5.67
N ALA A 261 -24.26 11.89 -5.09
CA ALA A 261 -24.30 13.21 -4.49
C ALA A 261 -23.35 13.30 -3.28
N GLN A 262 -22.54 14.36 -3.26
CA GLN A 262 -21.65 14.67 -2.14
C GLN A 262 -22.47 15.18 -0.95
N ARG A 263 -22.28 14.60 0.23
CA ARG A 263 -23.00 14.94 1.46
C ARG A 263 -22.05 15.36 2.58
N GLY A 264 -20.77 15.52 2.27
CA GLY A 264 -19.76 15.91 3.25
C GLY A 264 -19.47 14.81 4.26
N PHE A 265 -19.68 13.53 3.93
CA PHE A 265 -19.41 12.42 4.86
C PHE A 265 -17.96 12.46 5.40
N ALA A 266 -17.03 12.87 4.54
CA ALA A 266 -15.66 13.15 4.91
C ALA A 266 -15.11 14.24 3.97
N ALA A 267 -14.74 15.40 4.52
CA ALA A 267 -14.17 16.50 3.78
C ALA A 267 -13.28 17.36 4.69
N PHE A 268 -12.13 17.78 4.15
CA PHE A 268 -11.35 18.87 4.74
C PHE A 268 -11.95 20.21 4.29
N ASN A 269 -11.85 21.23 5.14
CA ASN A 269 -12.07 22.60 4.68
C ASN A 269 -10.92 23.02 3.72
N THR A 270 -11.10 24.14 3.02
CA THR A 270 -10.13 24.64 2.03
C THR A 270 -8.75 24.90 2.64
N GLN A 271 -8.70 25.45 3.85
CA GLN A 271 -7.45 25.81 4.53
C GLN A 271 -6.64 24.57 4.91
N ASP A 272 -7.27 23.58 5.55
CA ASP A 272 -6.63 22.34 5.97
C ASP A 272 -6.14 21.52 4.78
N ARG A 273 -6.95 21.48 3.71
CA ARG A 273 -6.55 20.83 2.45
C ARG A 273 -5.32 21.52 1.84
N ALA A 274 -5.31 22.85 1.82
CA ALA A 274 -4.18 23.62 1.30
C ALA A 274 -2.90 23.39 2.14
N ALA A 275 -3.02 23.37 3.48
CA ALA A 275 -1.90 23.09 4.37
C ALA A 275 -1.29 21.70 4.16
N LEU A 276 -2.14 20.65 4.08
CA LEU A 276 -1.70 19.28 3.81
C LEU A 276 -1.09 19.14 2.41
N HIS A 277 -1.60 19.86 1.41
CA HIS A 277 -1.05 19.87 0.07
C HIS A 277 0.32 20.57 0.03
N ALA A 278 0.47 21.74 0.65
CA ALA A 278 1.73 22.46 0.74
C ALA A 278 2.82 21.60 1.40
N ARG A 279 2.48 20.93 2.51
CA ARG A 279 3.37 19.96 3.16
C ARG A 279 3.76 18.83 2.22
N TYR A 280 2.81 18.25 1.48
CA TYR A 280 3.10 17.18 0.53
C TYR A 280 4.08 17.63 -0.56
N GLN A 281 3.92 18.84 -1.10
CA GLN A 281 4.86 19.39 -2.10
C GLN A 281 6.27 19.58 -1.54
N GLN A 282 6.39 20.07 -0.30
CA GLN A 282 7.67 20.17 0.40
C GLN A 282 8.32 18.79 0.57
N ASP A 283 7.53 17.78 0.93
CA ASP A 283 8.02 16.41 1.08
C ASP A 283 8.42 15.76 -0.26
N LEU A 284 7.74 16.06 -1.36
CA LEU A 284 8.16 15.63 -2.70
C LEU A 284 9.51 16.27 -3.09
N ALA A 285 9.70 17.56 -2.80
CA ALA A 285 10.98 18.24 -3.04
C ALA A 285 12.11 17.59 -2.21
N ARG A 286 11.87 17.32 -0.92
CA ARG A 286 12.82 16.58 -0.07
C ARG A 286 13.15 15.21 -0.63
N LEU A 287 12.14 14.46 -1.10
CA LEU A 287 12.34 13.14 -1.69
C LEU A 287 13.17 13.18 -2.99
N ALA A 288 13.00 14.22 -3.81
CA ALA A 288 13.77 14.39 -5.03
C ALA A 288 15.27 14.59 -4.77
N GLU A 289 15.62 15.19 -3.63
CA GLU A 289 16.99 15.46 -3.22
C GLU A 289 17.61 14.32 -2.39
N MET A 290 16.82 13.33 -1.97
CA MET A 290 17.27 12.25 -1.08
C MET A 290 18.15 11.23 -1.82
N PRO A 291 19.40 11.00 -1.39
CA PRO A 291 20.26 9.97 -1.97
C PRO A 291 19.66 8.57 -1.84
N GLY A 292 19.83 7.75 -2.88
CA GLY A 292 19.31 6.38 -2.93
C GLY A 292 17.80 6.28 -3.14
N ILE A 293 17.11 7.39 -3.42
CA ILE A 293 15.71 7.43 -3.83
C ILE A 293 15.64 8.02 -5.24
N SER A 294 14.93 7.33 -6.14
CA SER A 294 14.61 7.85 -7.47
C SER A 294 13.14 8.25 -7.52
N LEU A 295 12.87 9.54 -7.32
CA LEU A 295 11.52 10.09 -7.48
C LEU A 295 11.23 10.28 -8.97
N MET A 296 10.20 9.57 -9.47
CA MET A 296 9.67 9.79 -10.81
C MET A 296 8.58 10.86 -10.72
N LEU A 297 8.97 12.08 -11.08
CA LEU A 297 8.06 13.17 -11.42
C LEU A 297 7.83 13.16 -12.94
N PRO A 298 6.74 13.74 -13.45
CA PRO A 298 6.57 13.90 -14.88
C PRO A 298 7.75 14.69 -15.45
N ALA A 299 8.09 14.44 -16.71
CA ALA A 299 8.87 15.41 -17.47
C ALA A 299 8.15 16.76 -17.36
N ARG A 300 8.87 17.83 -16.99
CA ARG A 300 8.29 19.18 -17.01
C ARG A 300 7.66 19.38 -18.39
N PRO A 301 6.43 19.89 -18.49
CA PRO A 301 5.92 20.33 -19.79
C PRO A 301 6.92 21.35 -20.33
N VAL A 302 7.40 21.08 -21.54
CA VAL A 302 8.25 21.99 -22.32
C VAL A 302 7.45 23.23 -22.68
#